data_AF-X0XBW1-F1
#
_entry.id   AF-X0XBW1-F1
#
_cell.length_a   1.000
_cell.length_b   1.000
_cell.length_c   1.000
_cell.angle_alpha   90.00
_cell.angle_beta   90.00
_cell.angle_gamma   90.00
#
_symmetry.space_group_name_H-M   'P 1'
#
loop_
_entity.id
_entity.type
_entity.pdbx_description
1 polymer ?
#
loop_
_entity_poly.entity_id
_entity_poly.type
_entity_poly.pdbx_seq_one_letter_code
_entity_poly.pdbx_strand_id
1 'polypeptide(L)'
;MVIRVQQGKGRQDRYVTLSPTLLETLREYYRAYRPEGEWLFPSRDRTHPTHPTGVQRTCRNAARKAGLRKRVTTHTMRHSFATNLLEAGVDLRTIQILLGHGSLHTTALYLHVAVGGTKPKPPRPEMVDLLALANDTLPDK
;
A
#
# COMPACT_ATOMS: atom_id res chain seq x y z
N MET A 1 2.77 0.21 -14.27
CA MET A 1 2.56 1.63 -13.91
C MET A 1 2.99 1.84 -12.46
N VAL A 2 3.69 2.92 -12.13
CA VAL A 2 4.34 3.11 -10.82
C VAL A 2 4.00 4.47 -10.19
N ILE A 3 3.92 4.52 -8.86
CA ILE A 3 3.91 5.78 -8.08
C ILE A 3 5.30 5.98 -7.48
N ARG A 4 5.86 7.19 -7.62
CA ARG A 4 7.04 7.62 -6.87
C ARG A 4 6.62 8.22 -5.53
N VAL A 5 7.04 7.61 -4.43
CA VAL A 5 6.93 8.17 -3.09
C VAL A 5 8.23 8.91 -2.79
N GLN A 6 8.18 10.24 -2.81
CA GLN A 6 9.34 11.09 -2.51
C GLN A 6 9.55 11.23 -1.00
N GLN A 7 10.81 11.17 -0.57
CA GLN A 7 11.23 11.33 0.83
C GLN A 7 10.39 10.51 1.85
N GLY A 8 10.28 9.21 1.60
CA GLY A 8 9.65 8.30 2.57
C GLY A 8 10.45 8.17 3.88
N LYS A 9 10.08 7.19 4.72
CA LYS A 9 10.84 6.83 5.93
C LYS A 9 12.34 6.71 5.60
N GLY A 10 13.18 7.51 6.25
CA GLY A 10 14.63 7.58 6.01
C GLY A 10 15.06 8.55 4.90
N ARG A 11 14.18 9.43 4.40
CA ARG A 11 14.43 10.34 3.27
C ARG A 11 14.81 9.64 1.96
N GLN A 12 14.39 8.40 1.80
CA GLN A 12 14.62 7.63 0.58
C GLN A 12 13.38 7.65 -0.30
N ASP A 13 13.63 7.91 -1.59
CA ASP A 13 12.63 7.77 -2.63
C ASP A 13 12.40 6.29 -2.92
N ARG A 14 11.16 5.94 -3.26
CA ARG A 14 10.81 4.59 -3.68
C ARG A 14 9.72 4.60 -4.72
N TYR A 15 9.77 3.61 -5.60
CA TYR A 15 8.70 3.33 -6.54
C TYR A 15 7.82 2.22 -5.99
N VAL A 16 6.52 2.43 -6.03
CA VAL A 16 5.52 1.44 -5.63
C VAL A 16 4.69 1.11 -6.84
N THR A 17 4.41 -0.18 -7.06
CA THR A 17 3.56 -0.61 -8.16
C THR A 17 2.13 -0.11 -7.96
N LEU A 18 1.56 0.41 -9.04
CA LEU A 18 0.19 0.88 -9.08
C LEU A 18 -0.66 -0.19 -9.76
N SER A 19 -1.58 -0.79 -9.00
CA SER A 19 -2.58 -1.71 -9.55
C SER A 19 -3.48 -0.99 -10.58
N PRO A 20 -3.89 -1.67 -11.67
CA PRO A 20 -4.86 -1.12 -12.61
C PRO A 20 -6.16 -0.66 -11.93
N THR A 21 -6.66 -1.41 -10.95
CA THR A 21 -7.86 -1.03 -10.19
C THR A 21 -7.65 0.26 -9.41
N LEU A 22 -6.48 0.42 -8.77
CA LEU A 22 -6.15 1.63 -8.02
C LEU A 22 -5.99 2.84 -8.97
N LEU A 23 -5.40 2.63 -10.14
CA LEU A 23 -5.30 3.67 -11.16
C LEU A 23 -6.68 4.19 -11.58
N GLU A 24 -7.63 3.30 -11.85
CA GLU A 24 -8.98 3.70 -12.24
C GLU A 24 -9.67 4.48 -11.10
N THR A 25 -9.55 4.01 -9.85
CA THR A 25 -10.07 4.76 -8.70
C THR A 25 -9.44 6.15 -8.57
N LEU A 26 -8.14 6.29 -8.80
CA LEU A 26 -7.46 7.59 -8.77
C LEU A 26 -7.90 8.50 -9.92
N ARG A 27 -8.17 7.95 -11.10
CA ARG A 27 -8.69 8.70 -12.25
C ARG A 27 -10.10 9.20 -12.00
N GLU A 28 -10.97 8.37 -11.44
CA GLU A 28 -12.31 8.75 -11.02
C GLU A 28 -12.27 9.88 -10.00
N TYR A 29 -11.41 9.73 -8.97
CA TYR A 29 -11.16 10.78 -7.99
C TYR A 29 -10.70 12.08 -8.65
N TYR A 30 -9.70 12.03 -9.55
CA TYR A 30 -9.16 13.21 -10.20
C TYR A 30 -10.22 13.94 -11.06
N ARG A 31 -11.07 13.18 -11.78
CA ARG A 31 -12.16 13.74 -12.59
C ARG A 31 -13.23 14.42 -11.74
N ALA A 32 -13.57 13.83 -10.59
CA ALA A 32 -14.62 14.32 -9.71
C ALA A 32 -14.17 15.53 -8.86
N TYR A 33 -12.96 15.47 -8.31
CA TYR A 33 -12.49 16.46 -7.33
C TYR A 33 -11.59 17.55 -7.93
N ARG A 34 -10.99 17.30 -9.10
CA ARG A 34 -10.04 18.20 -9.79
C ARG A 34 -9.13 18.93 -8.81
N PRO A 35 -8.27 18.21 -8.06
CA PRO A 35 -7.35 18.85 -7.14
C PRO A 35 -6.45 19.83 -7.92
N GLU A 36 -6.46 21.10 -7.51
CA GLU A 36 -5.59 22.14 -8.04
C GLU A 36 -4.36 22.25 -7.15
N GLY A 37 -3.19 22.51 -7.75
CA GLY A 37 -1.92 22.68 -7.03
C GLY A 37 -1.07 21.41 -6.96
N GLU A 38 -0.16 21.39 -5.99
CA GLU A 38 0.92 20.39 -5.88
C GLU A 38 0.45 19.05 -5.27
N TRP A 39 -0.60 19.07 -4.44
CA TRP A 39 -1.00 17.92 -3.64
C TRP A 39 -2.09 17.08 -4.31
N LEU A 40 -1.83 15.78 -4.51
CA LEU A 40 -2.85 14.85 -5.01
C LEU A 40 -4.05 14.72 -4.07
N PHE A 41 -3.83 14.84 -2.76
CA PHE A 41 -4.88 14.81 -1.73
C PHE A 41 -4.80 16.08 -0.85
N PRO A 42 -5.39 17.20 -1.30
CA PRO A 42 -5.30 18.47 -0.58
C PRO A 42 -6.13 18.48 0.70
N SER A 43 -5.75 19.34 1.64
CA SER A 43 -6.55 19.74 2.80
C SER A 43 -7.82 20.48 2.36
N ARG A 44 -8.73 20.76 3.32
CA ARG A 44 -10.01 21.44 3.03
C ARG A 44 -9.83 22.84 2.42
N ASP A 45 -8.77 23.54 2.80
CA ASP A 45 -8.38 24.86 2.31
C ASP A 45 -7.41 24.81 1.11
N ARG A 46 -7.04 23.60 0.63
CA ARG A 46 -6.20 23.34 -0.55
C ARG A 46 -4.77 23.89 -0.50
N THR A 47 -4.32 24.40 0.63
CA THR A 47 -2.98 24.97 0.83
C THR A 47 -1.95 23.93 1.27
N HIS A 48 -2.40 22.82 1.85
CA HIS A 48 -1.56 21.82 2.51
C HIS A 48 -1.99 20.39 2.12
N PRO A 49 -1.13 19.38 2.33
CA PRO A 49 -1.56 17.99 2.16
C PRO A 49 -2.56 17.60 3.25
N THR A 50 -3.38 16.58 2.96
CA THR A 50 -4.30 16.01 3.95
C THR A 50 -3.57 15.57 5.22
N HIS A 51 -4.02 16.06 6.37
CA HIS A 51 -3.41 15.71 7.65
C HIS A 51 -3.57 14.21 7.98
N PRO A 52 -2.55 13.53 8.56
CA PRO A 52 -2.61 12.10 8.86
C PRO A 52 -3.80 11.68 9.73
N THR A 53 -4.22 12.52 10.69
CA THR A 53 -5.40 12.24 11.53
C THR A 53 -6.70 12.23 10.72
N GLY A 54 -6.78 13.04 9.66
CA GLY A 54 -7.89 13.03 8.71
C GLY A 54 -8.00 11.70 8.00
N VAL A 55 -6.87 11.19 7.48
CA VAL A 55 -6.80 9.87 6.84
C VAL A 55 -7.21 8.76 7.82
N GLN A 56 -6.71 8.79 9.06
CA GLN A 56 -7.10 7.82 10.08
C GLN A 56 -8.60 7.87 10.42
N ARG A 57 -9.19 9.06 10.48
CA ARG A 57 -10.63 9.24 10.72
C ARG A 57 -11.45 8.70 9.55
N THR A 58 -11.06 9.00 8.31
CA THR A 58 -11.71 8.48 7.10
C THR A 58 -11.65 6.95 7.05
N CYS A 59 -10.49 6.36 7.34
CA CYS A 59 -10.32 4.90 7.42
C CYS A 59 -11.27 4.29 8.46
N ARG A 60 -11.36 4.87 9.66
CA ARG A 60 -12.26 4.39 10.72
C ARG A 60 -13.73 4.51 10.33
N ASN A 61 -14.11 5.60 9.67
CA ASN A 61 -15.47 5.80 9.18
C ASN A 61 -15.84 4.79 8.10
N ALA A 62 -14.92 4.50 7.17
CA ALA A 62 -15.10 3.47 6.15
C ALA A 62 -15.29 2.09 6.78
N ALA A 63 -14.47 1.74 7.78
CA ALA A 63 -14.60 0.47 8.50
C ALA A 63 -15.95 0.32 9.21
N ARG A 64 -16.45 1.40 9.82
CA ARG A 64 -17.79 1.44 10.44
C ARG A 64 -18.89 1.25 9.40
N LYS A 65 -18.82 1.95 8.26
CA LYS A 65 -19.78 1.81 7.15
C LYS A 65 -19.78 0.40 6.56
N ALA A 66 -18.63 -0.26 6.54
CA ALA A 66 -18.49 -1.66 6.10
C ALA A 66 -18.93 -2.68 7.16
N GLY A 67 -19.44 -2.27 8.33
CA GLY A 67 -19.88 -3.17 9.40
C GLY A 67 -18.75 -3.94 10.09
N LEU A 68 -17.50 -3.48 9.96
CA LEU A 68 -16.36 -4.17 10.56
C LEU A 68 -16.32 -3.93 12.07
N ARG A 69 -16.45 -5.02 12.84
CA ARG A 69 -16.40 -4.99 14.31
C ARG A 69 -14.97 -4.84 14.85
N LYS A 70 -13.96 -5.19 14.06
CA LYS A 70 -12.54 -5.09 14.43
C LYS A 70 -12.03 -3.66 14.28
N ARG A 71 -11.03 -3.28 15.09
CA ARG A 71 -10.36 -1.99 14.98
C ARG A 71 -9.51 -1.95 13.70
N VAL A 72 -9.99 -1.22 12.69
CA VAL A 72 -9.24 -0.97 11.45
C VAL A 72 -8.55 0.38 11.52
N THR A 73 -7.25 0.39 11.22
CA THR A 73 -6.42 1.59 11.11
C THR A 73 -5.58 1.54 9.84
N THR A 74 -4.92 2.63 9.48
CA THR A 74 -3.96 2.67 8.37
C THR A 74 -2.82 1.67 8.54
N HIS A 75 -2.37 1.44 9.79
CA HIS A 75 -1.38 0.40 10.09
C HIS A 75 -1.94 -1.00 9.87
N THR A 76 -3.19 -1.25 10.31
CA THR A 76 -3.87 -2.52 10.07
C THR A 76 -3.99 -2.82 8.58
N MET A 77 -4.38 -1.83 7.77
CA MET A 77 -4.46 -1.98 6.30
C MET A 77 -3.09 -2.30 5.70
N ARG A 78 -2.01 -1.65 6.15
CA ARG A 78 -0.65 -1.96 5.71
C ARG A 78 -0.24 -3.38 6.07
N HIS A 79 -0.58 -3.84 7.28
CA HIS A 79 -0.30 -5.21 7.68
C HIS A 79 -1.06 -6.22 6.84
N SER A 80 -2.36 -6.00 6.59
CA SER A 80 -3.15 -6.87 5.72
C SER A 80 -2.61 -6.91 4.29
N PHE A 81 -2.13 -5.79 3.75
CA PHE A 81 -1.46 -5.76 2.44
C PHE A 81 -0.20 -6.63 2.43
N ALA A 82 0.65 -6.51 3.45
CA ALA A 82 1.86 -7.31 3.59
C ALA A 82 1.56 -8.82 3.70
N THR A 83 0.60 -9.18 4.54
CA THR A 83 0.18 -10.57 4.72
C THR A 83 -0.42 -11.15 3.43
N ASN A 84 -1.26 -10.40 2.72
CA ASN A 84 -1.83 -10.85 1.45
C ASN A 84 -0.75 -11.12 0.39
N LEU A 85 0.30 -10.29 0.34
CA LEU A 85 1.45 -10.53 -0.55
C LEU A 85 2.22 -11.78 -0.13
N LEU A 86 2.47 -11.94 1.18
CA LEU A 86 3.16 -13.13 1.68
C LEU A 86 2.38 -14.43 1.39
N GLU A 87 1.07 -14.42 1.60
CA GLU A 87 0.18 -15.55 1.29
C GLU A 87 0.11 -15.87 -0.21
N ALA A 88 0.29 -14.86 -1.07
CA ALA A 88 0.41 -15.03 -2.52
C ALA A 88 1.79 -15.52 -2.97
N GLY A 89 2.72 -15.78 -2.04
CA GLY A 89 4.05 -16.30 -2.32
C GLY A 89 5.06 -15.24 -2.75
N VAL A 90 4.77 -13.95 -2.51
CA VAL A 90 5.74 -12.88 -2.77
C VAL A 90 6.90 -12.97 -1.80
N ASP A 91 8.12 -12.85 -2.30
CA ASP A 91 9.31 -12.91 -1.47
C ASP A 91 9.36 -11.74 -0.47
N LEU A 92 9.93 -12.00 0.70
CA LEU A 92 9.99 -11.05 1.80
C LEU A 92 10.81 -9.79 1.47
N ARG A 93 11.78 -9.89 0.56
CA ARG A 93 12.62 -8.76 0.15
C ARG A 93 11.80 -7.78 -0.71
N THR A 94 11.00 -8.29 -1.64
CA THR A 94 10.06 -7.51 -2.43
C THR A 94 8.99 -6.86 -1.57
N ILE A 95 8.41 -7.61 -0.61
CA ILE A 95 7.45 -7.04 0.36
C ILE A 95 8.10 -5.92 1.17
N GLN A 96 9.34 -6.09 1.63
CA GLN A 96 10.07 -5.07 2.39
C GLN A 96 10.28 -3.78 1.58
N ILE A 97 10.64 -3.91 0.30
CA ILE A 97 10.84 -2.78 -0.62
C ILE A 97 9.51 -2.04 -0.82
N LEU A 98 8.42 -2.76 -1.11
CA LEU A 98 7.09 -2.19 -1.32
C LEU A 98 6.55 -1.45 -0.08
N LEU A 99 6.84 -1.96 1.12
CA LEU A 99 6.44 -1.32 2.38
C LEU A 99 7.39 -0.18 2.81
N GLY A 100 8.57 -0.09 2.21
CA GLY A 100 9.57 0.93 2.54
C GLY A 100 10.12 0.81 3.96
N HIS A 101 10.30 -0.41 4.45
CA HIS A 101 10.85 -0.69 5.77
C HIS A 101 12.39 -0.74 5.73
N GLY A 102 13.04 0.22 6.39
CA GLY A 102 14.50 0.29 6.49
C GLY A 102 15.18 -0.78 7.35
N SER A 103 14.43 -1.63 8.08
CA SER A 103 15.01 -2.76 8.83
C SER A 103 14.12 -4.01 8.81
N LEU A 104 14.78 -5.18 8.69
CA LEU A 104 14.19 -6.53 8.66
C LEU A 104 13.47 -6.92 9.96
N HIS A 105 13.71 -6.21 11.07
CA HIS A 105 13.08 -6.48 12.38
C HIS A 105 11.55 -6.24 12.36
N THR A 106 11.06 -5.39 11.46
CA THR A 106 9.61 -5.19 11.23
C THR A 106 9.02 -6.16 10.21
N THR A 107 9.86 -6.91 9.49
CA THR A 107 9.47 -7.94 8.52
C THR A 107 9.34 -9.31 9.18
N ALA A 108 10.18 -9.61 10.18
CA ALA A 108 10.15 -10.85 10.96
C ALA A 108 8.83 -11.05 11.74
N LEU A 109 8.14 -9.98 12.14
CA LEU A 109 6.83 -10.06 12.79
C LEU A 109 5.75 -10.69 11.87
N TYR A 110 5.90 -10.56 10.54
CA TYR A 110 4.97 -11.17 9.58
C TYR A 110 5.20 -12.68 9.42
N LEU A 111 6.43 -13.16 9.64
CA LEU A 111 6.77 -14.58 9.61
C LEU A 111 5.97 -15.35 10.66
N HIS A 112 5.76 -14.75 11.83
CA HIS A 112 5.07 -15.43 12.93
C HIS A 112 3.57 -15.66 12.67
N VAL A 113 2.95 -14.87 11.80
CA VAL A 113 1.52 -14.96 11.48
C VAL A 113 1.24 -15.98 10.37
N ALA A 114 2.14 -16.14 9.39
CA ALA A 114 1.96 -17.05 8.26
C ALA A 114 2.23 -18.53 8.59
N VAL A 115 3.10 -18.81 9.56
CA VAL A 115 3.47 -20.20 9.94
C VAL A 115 2.35 -20.90 10.73
N GLY A 116 1.29 -20.18 11.12
CA GLY A 116 0.20 -20.69 11.97
C GLY A 116 -0.95 -21.42 11.25
N GLY A 117 -0.97 -21.56 9.92
CA GLY A 117 -2.04 -22.32 9.29
C GLY A 117 -2.08 -22.30 7.77
N THR A 118 -2.08 -23.51 7.21
CA THR A 118 -2.47 -23.89 5.84
C THR A 118 -1.44 -23.65 4.73
N LYS A 119 -1.31 -24.69 3.89
CA LYS A 119 -0.36 -24.78 2.76
C LYS A 119 -0.52 -23.59 1.80
N PRO A 120 0.56 -23.09 1.18
CA PRO A 120 0.50 -21.96 0.27
C PRO A 120 -0.44 -22.28 -0.91
N LYS A 121 -1.49 -21.48 -1.05
CA LYS A 121 -2.41 -21.51 -2.19
C LYS A 121 -1.73 -20.82 -3.37
N PRO A 122 -1.77 -21.38 -4.59
CA PRO A 122 -1.19 -20.70 -5.74
C PRO A 122 -1.80 -19.30 -5.91
N PRO A 123 -0.98 -18.29 -6.27
CA PRO A 123 -1.44 -16.91 -6.41
C PRO A 123 -2.58 -16.82 -7.43
N ARG A 124 -3.56 -15.95 -7.15
CA ARG A 124 -4.59 -15.63 -8.14
C ARG A 124 -3.90 -14.92 -9.33
N PRO A 125 -4.28 -15.23 -10.58
CA PRO A 125 -3.62 -14.71 -11.77
C PRO A 125 -3.54 -13.17 -11.81
N GLU A 126 -4.46 -12.45 -11.17
CA GLU A 126 -4.43 -10.97 -11.17
C GLU A 126 -3.35 -10.33 -10.28
N MET A 127 -2.73 -11.10 -9.35
CA MET A 127 -1.67 -10.60 -8.46
C MET A 127 -0.26 -10.87 -8.99
N VAL A 128 -0.09 -11.86 -9.89
CA VAL A 128 1.23 -12.18 -10.49
C VAL A 128 1.67 -11.12 -11.48
N ASP A 129 0.74 -10.47 -12.20
CA ASP A 129 1.05 -9.35 -13.08
C ASP A 129 1.64 -8.14 -12.33
N LEU A 130 1.25 -7.94 -11.07
CA LEU A 130 1.75 -6.85 -10.23
C LEU A 130 3.24 -7.01 -9.85
N LEU A 131 3.73 -8.25 -9.86
CA LEU A 131 5.08 -8.62 -9.45
C LEU A 131 6.00 -8.79 -10.66
N ALA A 132 5.47 -9.33 -11.77
CA ALA A 132 6.17 -9.37 -13.05
C ALA A 132 6.57 -7.96 -13.49
N LEU A 133 5.66 -6.99 -13.33
CA LEU A 133 5.93 -5.58 -13.64
C LEU A 133 6.90 -4.90 -12.66
N ALA A 134 7.06 -5.41 -11.43
CA ALA A 134 7.96 -4.83 -10.43
C ALA A 134 9.43 -5.27 -10.65
N ASN A 135 9.64 -6.50 -11.10
CA ASN A 135 10.98 -7.04 -11.38
C ASN A 135 11.61 -6.44 -12.64
N ASP A 136 10.81 -6.08 -13.65
CA ASP A 136 11.32 -5.48 -14.90
C ASP A 136 11.70 -3.98 -14.76
N THR A 137 11.42 -3.32 -13.62
CA THR A 137 11.71 -1.89 -13.42
C THR A 137 12.81 -1.57 -12.41
N LEU A 138 13.52 -2.56 -11.89
CA LEU A 138 14.73 -2.34 -11.09
C LEU A 138 15.95 -2.35 -12.02
N PRO A 139 16.57 -1.19 -12.33
CA PRO A 139 17.86 -1.20 -13.00
C PRO A 139 18.88 -1.86 -12.07
N ASP A 140 19.59 -2.87 -12.61
CA ASP A 140 20.78 -3.44 -11.99
C ASP A 140 21.73 -2.31 -11.58
N LYS A 141 22.03 -2.24 -10.28
CA LYS A 141 23.19 -1.55 -9.73
C LYS A 141 23.77 -2.35 -8.58
#